data_AF-A0A3S4K1F5-F1
#
_entry.id   AF-A0A3S4K1F5-F1
#
_cell.length_a   1.000
_cell.length_b   1.000
_cell.length_c   1.000
_cell.angle_alpha   90.00
_cell.angle_beta   90.00
_cell.angle_gamma   90.00
#
_symmetry.space_group_name_H-M   'P 1'
#
loop_
_entity.id
_entity.type
_entity.pdbx_description
1 polymer ?
#
loop_
_entity_poly.entity_id
_entity_poly.type
_entity_poly.pdbx_seq_one_letter_code
_entity_poly.pdbx_strand_id
1 'polypeptide(L)'
;MTVVITILADDNARNRRRARRALQRKQAMQDDSLARKVAHKLSGDVSVRVAKAMSVGMPRDAKDEDSCCLPEISLYRAGYRKSESVTAR
;
A
#
# COMPACT_ATOMS: atom_id res chain seq x y z
N MET A 1 -34.68 57.52 14.09
CA MET A 1 -34.49 56.54 13.01
C MET A 1 -33.57 55.45 13.52
N THR A 2 -34.00 54.19 13.54
CA THR A 2 -33.20 53.06 14.04
C THR A 2 -32.72 52.24 12.85
N VAL A 3 -31.40 52.03 12.75
CA VAL A 3 -30.80 51.20 11.69
C VAL A 3 -30.79 49.76 12.18
N VAL A 4 -31.59 48.90 11.57
CA VAL A 4 -31.57 47.46 11.82
C VAL A 4 -30.46 46.85 10.99
N ILE A 5 -29.33 46.54 11.63
CA ILE A 5 -28.22 45.84 10.97
C ILE A 5 -28.54 44.35 10.99
N THR A 6 -29.09 43.82 9.90
CA THR A 6 -29.26 42.38 9.72
C THR A 6 -27.92 41.75 9.38
N ILE A 7 -27.28 41.12 10.37
CA ILE A 7 -26.07 40.34 10.12
C ILE A 7 -26.48 39.10 9.30
N LEU A 8 -25.94 38.96 8.09
CA LEU A 8 -26.15 37.78 7.26
C LEU A 8 -25.74 36.53 8.05
N ALA A 9 -26.51 35.45 7.96
CA ALA A 9 -26.27 34.22 8.72
C ALA A 9 -24.85 33.66 8.52
N ASP A 10 -24.23 33.94 7.37
CA ASP A 10 -22.86 33.56 7.02
C ASP A 10 -21.79 34.38 7.74
N ASP A 11 -22.08 35.61 8.16
CA ASP A 11 -21.18 36.45 8.96
C ASP A 11 -21.58 36.46 10.43
N ASN A 12 -21.89 35.28 10.97
CA ASN A 12 -22.05 35.13 12.42
C ASN A 12 -20.68 35.04 13.12
N ALA A 13 -20.66 35.29 14.44
CA ALA A 13 -19.43 35.27 15.23
C ALA A 13 -18.67 33.93 15.17
N ARG A 14 -19.39 32.81 14.97
CA ARG A 14 -18.81 31.47 14.84
C ARG A 14 -18.07 31.32 13.51
N ASN A 15 -18.59 31.86 12.42
CA ASN A 15 -17.95 31.84 11.10
C ASN A 15 -16.72 32.73 11.06
N ARG A 16 -16.76 33.92 11.67
CA ARG A 16 -15.55 34.76 11.85
C ARG A 16 -14.46 34.04 12.63
N ARG A 17 -14.82 33.31 13.69
CA ARG A 17 -13.85 32.49 14.46
C ARG A 17 -13.28 31.35 13.61
N ARG A 18 -14.12 30.67 12.82
CA ARG A 18 -13.68 29.60 11.90
C ARG A 18 -12.73 30.13 10.84
N ALA A 19 -13.01 31.28 10.22
CA ALA A 19 -12.16 31.91 9.23
C ALA A 19 -10.77 32.26 9.79
N ARG A 20 -10.71 32.86 10.99
CA ARG A 20 -9.44 33.15 11.68
C ARG A 20 -8.62 31.88 11.97
N ARG A 21 -9.27 30.82 12.46
CA ARG A 21 -8.59 29.53 12.72
C ARG A 21 -8.15 28.83 11.44
N ALA A 22 -8.91 28.94 10.36
CA ALA A 22 -8.54 28.37 9.06
C ALA A 22 -7.30 29.04 8.49
N LEU A 23 -7.17 30.37 8.62
CA LEU A 23 -5.98 31.11 8.22
C LEU A 23 -4.74 30.68 9.02
N GLN A 24 -4.86 30.60 10.35
CA GLN A 24 -3.76 30.12 11.22
C GLN A 24 -3.34 28.68 10.88
N ARG A 25 -4.31 27.79 10.65
CA ARG A 25 -4.02 26.40 10.25
C ARG A 25 -3.38 26.31 8.87
N LYS A 26 -3.80 27.13 7.91
CA LYS A 26 -3.19 27.16 6.57
C LYS A 26 -1.72 27.56 6.63
N GLN A 27 -1.37 28.56 7.44
CA GLN A 27 0.04 28.92 7.66
C GLN A 27 0.82 27.77 8.29
N ALA A 28 0.37 27.25 9.44
CA ALA A 28 1.06 26.17 10.12
C ALA A 28 1.21 24.90 9.25
N MET A 29 0.18 24.54 8.48
CA MET A 29 0.19 23.32 7.65
C MET A 29 1.06 23.44 6.39
N GLN A 30 1.26 24.65 5.87
CA GLN A 30 2.17 24.88 4.74
C GLN A 30 3.63 24.63 5.14
N ASP A 31 4.05 25.17 6.28
CA ASP A 31 5.42 25.00 6.78
C ASP A 31 5.71 23.54 7.13
N ASP A 32 4.76 22.88 7.79
CA ASP A 32 4.84 21.47 8.16
C ASP A 32 4.90 20.54 6.93
N SER A 33 4.09 20.82 5.91
CA SER A 33 4.10 20.04 4.68
C SER A 33 5.40 20.25 3.90
N LEU A 34 5.95 21.47 3.90
CA LEU A 34 7.20 21.78 3.23
C LEU A 34 8.37 21.10 3.94
N ALA A 35 8.44 21.22 5.27
CA ALA A 35 9.46 20.57 6.09
C ALA A 35 9.47 19.05 5.87
N ARG A 36 8.29 18.40 5.86
CA ARG A 36 8.17 16.97 5.57
C ARG A 36 8.65 16.60 4.15
N LYS A 37 8.33 17.42 3.14
CA LYS A 37 8.80 17.20 1.77
C LYS A 37 10.31 17.36 1.64
N VAL A 38 10.88 18.37 2.30
CA VAL A 38 12.33 18.61 2.31
C VAL A 38 13.07 17.47 3.02
N ALA A 39 12.61 17.07 4.20
CA ALA A 39 13.15 15.93 4.92
C ALA A 39 13.10 14.65 4.07
N HIS A 40 11.96 14.35 3.42
CA HIS A 40 11.85 13.19 2.54
C HIS A 40 12.78 13.26 1.32
N LYS A 41 13.05 14.46 0.76
CA LYS A 41 13.99 14.60 -0.36
C LYS A 41 15.45 14.48 0.06
N LEU A 42 15.81 15.01 1.23
CA LEU A 42 17.17 14.98 1.76
C LEU A 42 17.57 13.62 2.35
N SER A 43 16.61 12.91 2.94
CA SER A 43 16.85 11.62 3.58
C SER A 43 17.21 10.51 2.58
N GLY A 44 16.99 10.73 1.27
CA GLY A 44 17.24 9.70 0.26
C GLY A 44 16.38 8.44 0.45
N ASP A 45 15.38 8.52 1.32
CA ASP A 45 14.58 7.38 1.74
C ASP A 45 13.74 6.90 0.57
N VAL A 46 14.12 5.74 0.05
CA VAL A 46 13.24 4.82 -0.64
C VAL A 46 11.96 4.76 0.18
N SER A 47 10.87 5.32 -0.35
CA SER A 47 9.61 5.49 0.38
C SER A 47 9.29 4.20 1.13
N VAL A 48 8.86 4.27 2.39
CA VAL A 48 8.60 3.08 3.24
C VAL A 48 7.77 2.00 2.51
N ARG A 49 6.88 2.41 1.60
CA ARG A 49 6.15 1.51 0.68
C ARG A 49 7.04 0.75 -0.30
N VAL A 50 8.00 1.40 -0.94
CA VAL A 50 8.97 0.79 -1.86
C VAL A 50 9.93 -0.12 -1.09
N ALA A 51 10.45 0.31 0.07
CA ALA A 51 11.30 -0.52 0.91
C ALA A 51 10.55 -1.79 1.37
N LYS A 52 9.28 -1.63 1.79
CA LYS A 52 8.42 -2.74 2.16
C LYS A 52 8.11 -3.66 0.97
N ALA A 53 7.86 -3.11 -0.23
CA ALA A 53 7.65 -3.90 -1.45
C ALA A 53 8.89 -4.71 -1.85
N MET A 54 10.08 -4.11 -1.73
CA MET A 54 11.36 -4.80 -2.00
C MET A 54 11.68 -5.87 -0.93
N SER A 55 11.18 -5.70 0.30
CA SER A 55 11.34 -6.69 1.37
C SER A 55 10.38 -7.88 1.29
N VAL A 56 9.37 -7.85 0.39
CA VAL A 56 8.47 -9.00 0.19
C VAL A 56 9.20 -10.06 -0.61
N GLY A 57 9.97 -10.88 0.10
CA GLY A 57 10.37 -12.22 -0.29
C GLY A 57 11.30 -12.30 -1.51
N MET A 58 12.55 -12.69 -1.26
CA MET A 58 13.25 -13.53 -2.24
C MET A 58 12.28 -14.61 -2.72
N PRO A 59 12.18 -14.91 -4.03
CA PRO A 59 11.66 -16.19 -4.45
C PRO A 59 12.51 -17.20 -3.68
N ARG A 60 11.89 -17.96 -2.78
CA ARG A 60 12.51 -19.22 -2.39
C ARG A 60 12.78 -19.90 -3.71
N ASP A 61 14.02 -20.33 -3.93
CA ASP A 61 14.28 -21.36 -4.92
C ASP A 61 13.39 -22.53 -4.49
N ALA A 62 12.14 -22.52 -4.95
CA ALA A 62 11.33 -23.70 -5.06
C ALA A 62 12.10 -24.49 -6.10
N LYS A 63 13.09 -25.25 -5.60
CA LYS A 63 13.43 -26.51 -6.20
C LYS A 63 12.11 -27.28 -6.17
N ASP A 64 11.30 -27.04 -7.20
CA ASP A 64 10.15 -27.82 -7.61
C ASP A 64 10.69 -29.20 -8.04
N GLU A 65 11.39 -29.88 -7.15
CA GLU A 65 11.84 -31.25 -7.38
C GLU A 65 10.71 -32.23 -7.07
N ASP A 66 9.60 -31.76 -6.48
CA ASP A 66 8.46 -32.58 -6.13
C ASP A 66 7.13 -31.83 -6.32
N SER A 67 6.79 -31.48 -7.55
CA SER A 67 5.39 -31.11 -7.86
C SER A 67 4.84 -31.81 -9.11
N CYS A 68 3.79 -32.58 -8.84
CA CYS A 68 2.71 -32.95 -9.76
C CYS A 68 2.94 -34.07 -10.78
N CYS A 69 3.71 -35.11 -10.45
CA CYS A 69 3.40 -36.54 -10.67
C CYS A 69 4.70 -37.34 -10.53
N LEU A 70 4.70 -38.40 -9.71
CA LEU A 70 5.83 -39.33 -9.68
C LEU A 70 6.15 -39.74 -11.14
N PRO A 71 7.41 -39.66 -11.60
CA PRO A 71 7.78 -40.02 -12.98
C PRO A 71 7.28 -41.41 -13.40
N GLU A 72 7.16 -42.32 -12.44
CA GLU A 72 6.59 -43.65 -12.65
C GLU A 72 5.09 -43.62 -13.00
N ILE A 73 4.31 -42.73 -12.37
CA ILE A 73 2.88 -42.56 -12.65
C ILE A 73 2.66 -41.95 -14.04
N SER A 74 3.50 -40.99 -14.44
CA SER A 74 3.41 -40.40 -15.78
C SER A 74 3.79 -41.39 -16.87
N LEU A 75 4.83 -42.22 -16.65
CA LEU A 75 5.18 -43.33 -17.54
C LEU A 75 4.07 -44.38 -17.65
N TYR A 76 3.42 -44.75 -16.54
CA TYR A 76 2.28 -45.67 -16.54
C TYR A 76 1.10 -45.11 -17.36
N ARG A 77 0.73 -43.84 -17.15
CA ARG A 77 -0.34 -43.16 -17.92
C ARG A 77 0.00 -43.03 -19.40
N ALA A 78 1.28 -42.82 -19.73
CA ALA A 78 1.77 -42.77 -21.11
C ALA A 78 1.86 -44.16 -21.78
N GLY A 79 1.52 -45.24 -21.08
CA GLY A 79 1.48 -46.60 -21.64
C GLY A 79 2.84 -47.31 -21.69
N TYR A 80 3.89 -46.74 -21.10
CA TYR A 80 5.19 -47.38 -20.98
C TYR A 80 5.16 -48.45 -19.88
N ARG A 81 4.72 -49.66 -20.23
CA ARG A 81 4.75 -50.83 -19.34
C ARG A 81 6.07 -51.57 -19.53
N LYS A 82 7.08 -51.29 -18.71
CA LYS A 82 8.28 -52.15 -18.62
C LYS A 82 7.88 -53.43 -17.90
N SER A 83 7.73 -54.51 -18.66
CA SER A 83 7.23 -55.80 -18.17
C SER A 83 8.33 -56.59 -17.47
N GLU A 84 8.58 -56.36 -16.18
CA GLU A 84 9.20 -57.38 -15.30
C GLU A 84 8.63 -57.44 -13.88
N SER A 85 8.03 -56.38 -13.32
CA SER A 85 7.05 -56.49 -12.22
C SER A 85 6.55 -55.10 -11.79
N VAL A 86 5.31 -54.79 -12.12
CA VAL A 86 4.58 -53.67 -11.48
C VAL A 86 3.35 -54.28 -10.85
N THR A 87 3.50 -54.85 -9.66
CA THR A 87 2.37 -55.25 -8.83
C THR A 87 1.75 -54.01 -8.20
N ALA A 88 0.52 -53.69 -8.59
CA ALA A 88 -0.32 -52.80 -7.81
C ALA A 88 -0.66 -53.52 -6.50
N ARG A 89 -0.14 -53.01 -5.38
CA ARG A 89 -0.62 -53.30 -4.04
C ARG A 89 -0.65 -52.02 -3.23
#